data_AF-A0A7G1KFC0-F1
#
_entry.id   AF-A0A7G1KFC0-F1
#
_cell.length_a   1.000
_cell.length_b   1.000
_cell.length_c   1.000
_cell.angle_alpha   90.00
_cell.angle_beta   90.00
_cell.angle_gamma   90.00
#
_symmetry.space_group_name_H-M   'P 1'
#
loop_
_entity.id
_entity.type
_entity.pdbx_description
1 polymer ?
#
loop_
_entity_poly.entity_id
_entity_poly.type
_entity_poly.pdbx_seq_one_letter_code
_entity_poly.pdbx_strand_id
1 'polypeptide(L)'
;MSNNTTDIAVVGFAHAPHVSETYGTTNGVEMLVPCFRHLYDKLGIKVGDIDFWCSGSSDYLAGRAFSFISAIDSIGAVPPINESHVEMDAAWALYEAWVKLRSGQAETALVYGFGKASAGTLRQVLTLQTDPYLVAPLWPDAVSMAGLQARAGLDAGRWTERDMAAVSAADADEIEKRLAAPYVADPLREHDIAPITDGAAAIVLATGDRARELCERPAWLTGMAHRIDTPILGARDLTSSPSAAAAAAAVRNGDTAEFDVAELHTQFSHEQLILKEALGLGDSTRINPSGGPLAGNPMFSAGLERIGFAATAIMNGAADRALAHASSGPALQQNLVSTLEAR
;
A
#
# COMPACT_ATOMS: atom_id res chain seq x y z
N MET A 1 21.68 -19.08 20.63
CA MET A 1 21.24 -17.99 19.75
C MET A 1 20.59 -18.68 18.56
N SER A 2 19.26 -18.76 18.53
CA SER A 2 18.58 -19.36 17.37
C SER A 2 18.84 -18.49 16.15
N ASN A 3 19.20 -19.12 15.03
CA ASN A 3 19.31 -18.45 13.74
C ASN A 3 17.94 -17.84 13.42
N ASN A 4 17.79 -16.53 13.63
CA ASN A 4 16.54 -15.81 13.41
C ASN A 4 16.36 -15.45 11.92
N THR A 5 16.69 -16.42 11.06
CA THR A 5 16.84 -16.34 9.60
C THR A 5 15.71 -17.10 8.89
N THR A 6 14.49 -17.08 9.43
CA THR A 6 13.34 -17.64 8.72
C THR A 6 13.10 -16.80 7.47
N ASP A 7 13.47 -17.35 6.32
CA ASP A 7 13.13 -16.78 5.02
C ASP A 7 11.61 -16.82 4.86
N ILE A 8 11.01 -15.69 4.46
CA ILE A 8 9.57 -15.55 4.27
C ILE A 8 9.35 -15.04 2.85
N ALA A 9 8.38 -15.60 2.14
CA ALA A 9 8.02 -15.16 0.81
C ALA A 9 6.51 -14.89 0.70
N VAL A 10 6.19 -13.97 -0.21
CA VAL A 10 4.85 -13.91 -0.81
C VAL A 10 4.75 -15.05 -1.82
N VAL A 11 3.76 -15.92 -1.62
CA VAL A 11 3.49 -17.08 -2.50
C VAL A 11 2.20 -16.92 -3.30
N GLY A 12 1.31 -16.04 -2.86
CA GLY A 12 0.06 -15.76 -3.54
C GLY A 12 -0.39 -14.32 -3.31
N PHE A 13 -1.01 -13.74 -4.34
CA PHE A 13 -1.65 -12.43 -4.30
C PHE A 13 -2.95 -12.50 -5.12
N ALA A 14 -3.99 -11.88 -4.59
CA ALA A 14 -5.26 -11.67 -5.27
C ALA A 14 -5.83 -10.31 -4.85
N HIS A 15 -6.57 -9.67 -5.75
CA HIS A 15 -7.32 -8.46 -5.43
C HIS A 15 -8.68 -8.48 -6.13
N ALA A 16 -9.64 -7.76 -5.56
CA ALA A 16 -10.94 -7.55 -6.15
C ALA A 16 -10.84 -6.52 -7.29
N PRO A 17 -11.79 -6.50 -8.24
CA PRO A 17 -11.87 -5.44 -9.23
C PRO A 17 -11.95 -4.06 -8.57
N HIS A 18 -11.20 -3.10 -9.09
CA HIS A 18 -11.31 -1.70 -8.72
C HIS A 18 -12.55 -1.09 -9.37
N VAL A 19 -13.49 -0.61 -8.57
CA VAL A 19 -14.71 0.03 -9.06
C VAL A 19 -14.95 1.33 -8.32
N SER A 20 -15.62 2.29 -8.96
CA SER A 20 -15.89 3.61 -8.37
C SER A 20 -16.81 3.52 -7.14
N GLU A 21 -17.73 2.57 -7.15
CA GLU A 21 -18.69 2.34 -6.07
C GLU A 21 -19.25 0.92 -6.14
N THR A 22 -19.43 0.33 -4.97
CA THR A 22 -20.21 -0.90 -4.78
C THR A 22 -21.42 -0.65 -3.88
N TYR A 23 -22.48 -1.44 -4.06
CA TYR A 23 -23.71 -1.28 -3.31
C TYR A 23 -23.54 -1.58 -1.80
N GLY A 24 -24.16 -0.76 -0.96
CA GLY A 24 -24.14 -0.89 0.50
C GLY A 24 -22.91 -0.26 1.16
N THR A 25 -22.93 -0.16 2.48
CA THR A 25 -21.81 0.39 3.27
C THR A 25 -20.87 -0.69 3.80
N THR A 26 -21.26 -1.97 3.71
CA THR A 26 -20.50 -3.13 4.17
C THR A 26 -20.61 -4.26 3.16
N ASN A 27 -19.58 -4.44 2.36
CA ASN A 27 -19.50 -5.54 1.39
C ASN A 27 -18.08 -6.14 1.29
N GLY A 28 -17.29 -6.02 2.37
CA GLY A 28 -15.95 -6.58 2.44
C GLY A 28 -15.95 -8.08 2.18
N VAL A 29 -16.98 -8.80 2.63
CA VAL A 29 -17.15 -10.24 2.40
C VAL A 29 -17.29 -10.55 0.92
N GLU A 30 -18.17 -9.84 0.20
CA GLU A 30 -18.40 -10.04 -1.24
C GLU A 30 -17.13 -9.76 -2.05
N MET A 31 -16.28 -8.83 -1.60
CA MET A 31 -15.00 -8.53 -2.24
C MET A 31 -13.90 -9.56 -1.89
N LEU A 32 -13.86 -10.04 -0.65
CA LEU A 32 -12.78 -10.91 -0.15
C LEU A 32 -12.98 -12.39 -0.47
N VAL A 33 -14.22 -12.92 -0.41
CA VAL A 33 -14.49 -14.34 -0.66
C VAL A 33 -13.97 -14.81 -2.03
N PRO A 34 -14.17 -14.07 -3.14
CA PRO A 34 -13.57 -14.43 -4.43
C PRO A 34 -12.05 -14.43 -4.41
N CYS A 35 -11.42 -13.46 -3.74
CA CYS A 35 -9.95 -13.38 -3.61
C CYS A 35 -9.40 -14.60 -2.87
N PHE A 36 -10.04 -14.98 -1.75
CA PHE A 36 -9.62 -16.12 -0.94
C PHE A 36 -9.77 -17.44 -1.71
N ARG A 37 -10.90 -17.63 -2.39
CA ARG A 37 -11.11 -18.82 -3.25
C ARG A 37 -10.06 -18.91 -4.33
N HIS A 38 -9.75 -17.79 -5.01
CA HIS A 38 -8.69 -17.77 -6.00
C HIS A 38 -7.33 -18.20 -5.43
N LEU A 39 -6.97 -17.71 -4.24
CA LEU A 39 -5.73 -18.08 -3.56
C LEU A 39 -5.70 -19.57 -3.16
N TYR A 40 -6.80 -20.09 -2.62
CA TYR A 40 -6.91 -21.50 -2.26
C TYR A 40 -6.75 -22.41 -3.48
N ASP A 41 -7.47 -22.10 -4.56
CA ASP A 41 -7.45 -22.88 -5.79
C ASP A 41 -6.06 -22.82 -6.45
N LYS A 42 -5.44 -21.63 -6.48
CA LYS A 42 -4.12 -21.41 -7.08
C LYS A 42 -3.01 -22.13 -6.32
N LEU A 43 -3.05 -22.11 -4.99
CA LEU A 43 -1.99 -22.66 -4.13
C LEU A 43 -2.28 -24.11 -3.71
N GLY A 44 -3.46 -24.64 -4.00
CA GLY A 44 -3.88 -25.97 -3.55
C GLY A 44 -4.00 -26.09 -2.03
N ILE A 45 -4.30 -24.99 -1.33
CA ILE A 45 -4.43 -24.93 0.13
C ILE A 45 -5.89 -24.78 0.56
N LYS A 46 -6.15 -25.04 1.83
CA LYS A 46 -7.44 -24.86 2.50
C LYS A 46 -7.31 -23.85 3.62
N VAL A 47 -8.45 -23.38 4.12
CA VAL A 47 -8.54 -22.50 5.30
C VAL A 47 -7.74 -23.06 6.49
N GLY A 48 -7.77 -24.38 6.70
CA GLY A 48 -7.04 -25.06 7.79
C GLY A 48 -5.52 -25.14 7.61
N ASP A 49 -4.99 -24.76 6.44
CA ASP A 49 -3.54 -24.72 6.18
C ASP A 49 -2.94 -23.33 6.47
N ILE A 50 -3.74 -22.40 6.98
CA ILE A 50 -3.35 -21.03 7.31
C ILE A 50 -3.27 -20.87 8.83
N ASP A 51 -2.05 -20.68 9.35
CA ASP A 51 -1.81 -20.60 10.80
C ASP A 51 -2.21 -19.25 11.40
N PHE A 52 -2.09 -18.17 10.61
CA PHE A 52 -2.32 -16.80 11.07
C PHE A 52 -3.08 -15.96 10.05
N TRP A 53 -4.08 -15.24 10.51
CA TRP A 53 -4.89 -14.32 9.74
C TRP A 53 -4.62 -12.91 10.23
N CYS A 54 -4.37 -11.98 9.32
CA CYS A 54 -4.16 -10.59 9.71
C CYS A 54 -4.87 -9.63 8.77
N SER A 55 -5.73 -8.79 9.32
CA SER A 55 -6.56 -7.88 8.55
C SER A 55 -6.13 -6.43 8.75
N GLY A 56 -6.19 -5.62 7.69
CA GLY A 56 -6.03 -4.17 7.75
C GLY A 56 -7.27 -3.44 7.23
N SER A 57 -7.83 -2.56 8.04
CA SER A 57 -8.97 -1.70 7.68
C SER A 57 -9.10 -0.55 8.67
N SER A 58 -10.12 0.30 8.50
CA SER A 58 -10.53 1.21 9.57
C SER A 58 -12.03 1.47 9.56
N ASP A 59 -12.61 1.48 10.76
CA ASP A 59 -14.02 1.78 11.03
C ASP A 59 -14.48 3.14 10.48
N TYR A 60 -13.56 4.11 10.39
CA TYR A 60 -13.82 5.44 9.89
C TYR A 60 -14.30 5.46 8.43
N LEU A 61 -13.84 4.53 7.60
CA LEU A 61 -14.25 4.47 6.18
C LEU A 61 -15.72 4.06 6.02
N ALA A 62 -16.13 3.03 6.76
CA ALA A 62 -17.50 2.52 6.69
C ALA A 62 -18.48 3.29 7.61
N GLY A 63 -17.97 4.20 8.45
CA GLY A 63 -18.76 4.94 9.44
C GLY A 63 -19.43 4.04 10.48
N ARG A 64 -18.84 2.86 10.75
CA ARG A 64 -19.42 1.82 11.60
C ARG A 64 -18.37 1.24 12.52
N ALA A 65 -18.71 1.11 13.80
CA ALA A 65 -17.87 0.42 14.77
C ALA A 65 -17.78 -1.09 14.47
N PHE A 66 -16.59 -1.65 14.67
CA PHE A 66 -16.29 -3.07 14.46
C PHE A 66 -16.54 -3.53 13.03
N SER A 67 -16.19 -2.69 12.05
CA SER A 67 -16.36 -2.98 10.62
C SER A 67 -15.57 -4.23 10.19
N PHE A 68 -14.38 -4.44 10.77
CA PHE A 68 -13.54 -5.62 10.50
C PHE A 68 -14.21 -6.95 10.86
N ILE A 69 -15.10 -6.98 11.87
CA ILE A 69 -15.81 -8.21 12.28
C ILE A 69 -16.61 -8.78 11.11
N SER A 70 -17.21 -7.90 10.30
CA SER A 70 -17.94 -8.36 9.10
C SER A 70 -17.02 -9.03 8.09
N ALA A 71 -15.75 -8.62 8.00
CA ALA A 71 -14.80 -9.25 7.09
C ALA A 71 -14.34 -10.63 7.56
N ILE A 72 -14.40 -10.94 8.87
CA ILE A 72 -14.08 -12.28 9.40
C ILE A 72 -15.04 -13.34 8.84
N ASP A 73 -16.28 -12.97 8.50
CA ASP A 73 -17.24 -13.89 7.86
C ASP A 73 -16.73 -14.42 6.51
N SER A 74 -15.79 -13.73 5.86
CA SER A 74 -15.14 -14.22 4.63
C SER A 74 -14.17 -15.38 4.86
N ILE A 75 -13.65 -15.53 6.08
CA ILE A 75 -12.77 -16.64 6.48
C ILE A 75 -13.59 -17.91 6.73
N GLY A 76 -14.74 -17.77 7.39
CA GLY A 76 -15.61 -18.87 7.82
C GLY A 76 -15.49 -19.21 9.32
N ALA A 77 -16.42 -20.03 9.82
CA ALA A 77 -16.69 -20.13 11.26
C ALA A 77 -15.93 -21.24 12.04
N VAL A 78 -15.18 -22.15 11.41
CA VAL A 78 -14.53 -23.30 12.08
C VAL A 78 -13.34 -23.83 11.24
N PRO A 79 -12.19 -24.24 11.83
CA PRO A 79 -11.82 -24.27 13.26
C PRO A 79 -11.48 -22.89 13.85
N PRO A 80 -11.22 -22.76 15.17
CA PRO A 80 -10.76 -21.50 15.76
C PRO A 80 -9.54 -20.97 15.00
N ILE A 81 -9.68 -19.76 14.48
CA ILE A 81 -8.65 -19.06 13.71
C ILE A 81 -7.89 -18.11 14.63
N ASN A 82 -6.57 -18.05 14.49
CA ASN A 82 -5.76 -17.01 15.11
C ASN A 82 -5.79 -15.80 14.19
N GLU A 83 -6.59 -14.81 14.54
CA GLU A 83 -6.77 -13.59 13.76
C GLU A 83 -6.32 -12.38 14.57
N SER A 84 -5.71 -11.43 13.88
CA SER A 84 -5.35 -10.12 14.40
C SER A 84 -5.80 -9.03 13.44
N HIS A 85 -6.11 -7.87 13.99
CA HIS A 85 -6.58 -6.71 13.24
C HIS A 85 -5.68 -5.50 13.49
N VAL A 86 -5.25 -4.87 12.41
CA VAL A 86 -4.52 -3.61 12.41
C VAL A 86 -5.42 -2.50 11.86
N GLU A 87 -5.63 -1.45 12.67
CA GLU A 87 -6.40 -0.24 12.30
C GLU A 87 -5.61 0.69 11.35
N MET A 88 -5.12 0.15 10.24
CA MET A 88 -4.37 0.83 9.18
C MET A 88 -4.54 0.08 7.83
N ASP A 89 -3.84 0.54 6.80
CA ASP A 89 -3.72 -0.21 5.54
C ASP A 89 -3.14 -1.61 5.79
N ALA A 90 -3.64 -2.61 5.07
CA ALA A 90 -3.26 -4.00 5.23
C ALA A 90 -1.78 -4.30 4.94
N ALA A 91 -1.01 -3.36 4.39
CA ALA A 91 0.45 -3.44 4.40
C ALA A 91 1.04 -3.53 5.82
N TRP A 92 0.44 -2.86 6.82
CA TRP A 92 0.87 -2.98 8.21
C TRP A 92 0.40 -4.29 8.86
N ALA A 93 -0.76 -4.82 8.44
CA ALA A 93 -1.17 -6.18 8.77
C ALA A 93 -0.16 -7.21 8.21
N LEU A 94 0.40 -6.96 7.01
CA LEU A 94 1.47 -7.78 6.44
C LEU A 94 2.74 -7.68 7.30
N TYR A 95 3.09 -6.49 7.78
CA TYR A 95 4.22 -6.32 8.70
C TYR A 95 4.03 -7.10 10.01
N GLU A 96 2.84 -7.10 10.60
CA GLU A 96 2.54 -7.93 11.77
C GLU A 96 2.64 -9.42 11.48
N ALA A 97 2.05 -9.88 10.38
CA ALA A 97 2.16 -11.28 9.94
C ALA A 97 3.62 -11.68 9.69
N TRP A 98 4.42 -10.80 9.09
CA TRP A 98 5.86 -11.00 8.92
C TRP A 98 6.57 -11.18 10.27
N VAL A 99 6.29 -10.33 11.27
CA VAL A 99 6.83 -10.50 12.64
C VAL A 99 6.39 -11.83 13.27
N LYS A 100 5.12 -12.22 13.10
CA LYS A 100 4.56 -13.48 13.60
C LYS A 100 5.31 -14.69 13.05
N LEU A 101 5.51 -14.73 11.72
CA LEU A 101 6.27 -15.78 11.04
C LEU A 101 7.75 -15.78 11.44
N ARG A 102 8.38 -14.59 11.53
CA ARG A 102 9.79 -14.45 11.99
C ARG A 102 9.98 -14.95 13.41
N SER A 103 8.96 -14.88 14.26
CA SER A 103 9.00 -15.38 15.64
C SER A 103 8.82 -16.91 15.76
N GLY A 104 8.52 -17.60 14.65
CA GLY A 104 8.28 -19.05 14.63
C GLY A 104 6.93 -19.46 15.22
N GLN A 105 5.98 -18.54 15.36
CA GLN A 105 4.63 -18.82 15.89
C GLN A 105 3.63 -19.27 14.82
N ALA A 106 4.00 -19.18 13.55
CA ALA A 106 3.21 -19.56 12.38
C ALA A 106 4.19 -19.87 11.23
N GLU A 107 3.79 -20.73 10.29
CA GLU A 107 4.54 -21.05 9.08
C GLU A 107 3.87 -20.48 7.83
N THR A 108 2.55 -20.30 7.87
CA THR A 108 1.73 -19.66 6.83
C THR A 108 0.87 -18.53 7.41
N ALA A 109 0.66 -17.48 6.63
CA ALA A 109 -0.28 -16.42 7.00
C ALA A 109 -1.08 -15.93 5.79
N LEU A 110 -2.35 -15.60 6.00
CA LEU A 110 -3.17 -14.88 5.02
C LEU A 110 -3.45 -13.48 5.53
N VAL A 111 -2.97 -12.50 4.79
CA VAL A 111 -3.11 -11.08 5.07
C VAL A 111 -4.12 -10.50 4.11
N TYR A 112 -5.06 -9.68 4.60
CA TYR A 112 -6.05 -9.07 3.72
C TYR A 112 -6.48 -7.69 4.18
N GLY A 113 -7.02 -6.92 3.23
CA GLY A 113 -7.65 -5.63 3.47
C GLY A 113 -8.81 -5.41 2.54
N PHE A 114 -9.68 -4.47 2.90
CA PHE A 114 -10.74 -3.99 2.01
C PHE A 114 -10.90 -2.48 2.16
N GLY A 115 -11.09 -1.81 1.04
CA GLY A 115 -11.36 -0.38 0.94
C GLY A 115 -12.80 -0.14 0.50
N LYS A 116 -13.55 0.60 1.32
CA LYS A 116 -14.88 1.10 1.00
C LYS A 116 -14.91 2.63 0.96
N ALA A 117 -14.03 3.20 0.14
CA ALA A 117 -13.85 4.65 0.07
C ALA A 117 -15.12 5.39 -0.36
N SER A 118 -16.00 4.74 -1.14
CA SER A 118 -17.27 5.31 -1.60
C SER A 118 -18.33 5.46 -0.50
N ALA A 119 -18.20 4.77 0.65
CA ALA A 119 -19.20 4.82 1.72
C ALA A 119 -19.27 6.16 2.46
N GLY A 120 -18.30 7.06 2.23
CA GLY A 120 -18.25 8.36 2.87
C GLY A 120 -17.47 9.39 2.05
N THR A 121 -17.24 10.56 2.65
CA THR A 121 -16.40 11.60 2.01
C THR A 121 -14.95 11.39 2.42
N LEU A 122 -14.24 10.50 1.71
CA LEU A 122 -12.88 10.05 2.07
C LEU A 122 -11.96 11.21 2.50
N ARG A 123 -11.85 12.27 1.70
CA ARG A 123 -10.97 13.42 2.02
C ARG A 123 -11.25 14.09 3.37
N GLN A 124 -12.49 14.07 3.85
CA GLN A 124 -12.88 14.61 5.16
C GLN A 124 -12.67 13.57 6.26
N VAL A 125 -12.92 12.29 5.97
CA VAL A 125 -12.67 11.20 6.92
C VAL A 125 -11.18 11.14 7.27
N LEU A 126 -10.29 11.27 6.28
CA LEU A 126 -8.84 11.25 6.49
C LEU A 126 -8.33 12.46 7.32
N THR A 127 -9.08 13.56 7.42
CA THR A 127 -8.75 14.69 8.31
C THR A 127 -8.69 14.28 9.78
N LEU A 128 -9.46 13.24 10.17
CA LEU A 128 -9.49 12.73 11.54
C LEU A 128 -8.16 12.09 11.98
N GLN A 129 -7.24 11.84 11.04
CA GLN A 129 -5.88 11.34 11.34
C GLN A 129 -4.93 12.47 11.78
N THR A 130 -5.33 13.73 11.63
CA THR A 130 -4.50 14.87 12.03
C THR A 130 -4.53 15.09 13.54
N ASP A 131 -3.60 15.89 14.06
CA ASP A 131 -3.55 16.24 15.48
C ASP A 131 -4.91 16.79 15.96
N PRO A 132 -5.56 16.15 16.95
CA PRO A 132 -6.93 16.46 17.33
C PRO A 132 -7.08 17.82 18.04
N TYR A 133 -5.98 18.44 18.48
CA TYR A 133 -6.00 19.67 19.26
C TYR A 133 -5.65 20.90 18.43
N LEU A 134 -4.76 20.76 17.45
CA LEU A 134 -4.18 21.88 16.72
C LEU A 134 -4.54 21.90 15.24
N VAL A 135 -4.71 20.74 14.61
CA VAL A 135 -4.91 20.65 13.15
C VAL A 135 -6.32 20.23 12.80
N ALA A 136 -6.84 19.15 13.41
CA ALA A 136 -8.18 18.63 13.14
C ALA A 136 -9.29 19.68 13.34
N PRO A 137 -9.25 20.59 14.35
CA PRO A 137 -10.26 21.63 14.52
C PRO A 137 -10.34 22.63 13.36
N LEU A 138 -9.27 22.77 12.56
CA LEU A 138 -9.26 23.59 11.34
C LEU A 138 -9.89 22.86 10.14
N TRP A 139 -10.09 21.55 10.27
CA TRP A 139 -10.67 20.64 9.30
C TRP A 139 -10.02 20.67 7.89
N PRO A 140 -8.68 20.64 7.77
CA PRO A 140 -8.05 20.58 6.45
C PRO A 140 -8.33 19.21 5.82
N ASP A 141 -9.03 19.18 4.69
CA ASP A 141 -9.27 17.92 3.99
C ASP A 141 -7.96 17.38 3.37
N ALA A 142 -7.90 16.06 3.16
CA ALA A 142 -6.67 15.40 2.68
C ALA A 142 -6.16 15.92 1.34
N VAL A 143 -7.05 16.37 0.44
CA VAL A 143 -6.65 16.93 -0.86
C VAL A 143 -6.05 18.32 -0.66
N SER A 144 -6.62 19.15 0.21
CA SER A 144 -6.06 20.45 0.56
C SER A 144 -4.66 20.33 1.20
N MET A 145 -4.46 19.37 2.11
CA MET A 145 -3.13 19.13 2.70
C MET A 145 -2.12 18.65 1.66
N ALA A 146 -2.53 17.78 0.74
CA ALA A 146 -1.68 17.37 -0.38
C ALA A 146 -1.37 18.53 -1.34
N GLY A 147 -2.33 19.44 -1.55
CA GLY A 147 -2.13 20.67 -2.31
C GLY A 147 -1.06 21.58 -1.70
N LEU A 148 -1.04 21.71 -0.37
CA LEU A 148 0.04 22.42 0.34
C LEU A 148 1.40 21.76 0.12
N GLN A 149 1.46 20.42 0.16
CA GLN A 149 2.69 19.68 -0.13
C GLN A 149 3.16 19.89 -1.57
N ALA A 150 2.25 19.79 -2.55
CA ALA A 150 2.54 20.01 -3.96
C ALA A 150 3.04 21.44 -4.21
N ARG A 151 2.36 22.45 -3.64
CA ARG A 151 2.74 23.86 -3.71
C ARG A 151 4.13 24.10 -3.12
N ALA A 152 4.44 23.52 -1.96
CA ALA A 152 5.74 23.68 -1.31
C ALA A 152 6.90 23.27 -2.23
N GLY A 153 6.77 22.18 -2.98
CA GLY A 153 7.83 21.78 -3.92
C GLY A 153 7.86 22.58 -5.21
N LEU A 154 6.72 23.06 -5.72
CA LEU A 154 6.70 24.02 -6.84
C LEU A 154 7.44 25.31 -6.45
N ASP A 155 7.13 25.86 -5.28
CA ASP A 155 7.73 27.11 -4.79
C ASP A 155 9.24 26.94 -4.50
N ALA A 156 9.65 25.74 -4.06
CA ALA A 156 11.05 25.39 -3.86
C ALA A 156 11.79 25.03 -5.16
N GLY A 157 11.10 24.97 -6.31
CA GLY A 157 11.68 24.55 -7.59
C GLY A 157 12.11 23.09 -7.63
N ARG A 158 11.52 22.24 -6.77
CA ARG A 158 11.81 20.81 -6.64
C ARG A 158 11.19 19.98 -7.77
N TRP A 159 10.08 20.47 -8.32
CA TRP A 159 9.37 19.91 -9.47
C TRP A 159 8.55 21.02 -10.14
N THR A 160 8.04 20.72 -11.32
CA THR A 160 7.11 21.55 -12.08
C THR A 160 5.74 20.87 -12.18
N GLU A 161 4.70 21.62 -12.53
CA GLU A 161 3.39 21.02 -12.86
C GLU A 161 3.49 20.03 -14.03
N ARG A 162 4.45 20.23 -14.95
CA ARG A 162 4.72 19.30 -16.04
C ARG A 162 5.24 17.97 -15.52
N ASP A 163 6.13 17.99 -14.53
CA ASP A 163 6.67 16.76 -13.91
C ASP A 163 5.56 15.99 -13.19
N MET A 164 4.67 16.71 -12.49
CA MET A 164 3.47 16.11 -11.87
C MET A 164 2.55 15.48 -12.92
N ALA A 165 2.26 16.19 -14.02
CA ALA A 165 1.42 15.67 -15.09
C ALA A 165 2.01 14.45 -15.80
N ALA A 166 3.35 14.38 -15.91
CA ALA A 166 4.07 13.28 -16.52
C ALA A 166 3.98 11.96 -15.73
N VAL A 167 3.73 12.02 -14.41
CA VAL A 167 3.70 10.84 -13.53
C VAL A 167 2.74 9.75 -14.00
N SER A 168 1.57 10.13 -14.51
CA SER A 168 0.54 9.19 -14.97
C SER A 168 0.22 9.31 -16.46
N ALA A 169 0.97 10.12 -17.22
CA ALA A 169 0.69 10.38 -18.65
C ALA A 169 1.43 9.38 -19.54
N ALA A 170 0.78 8.96 -20.62
CA ALA A 170 1.36 8.04 -21.60
C ALA A 170 2.30 8.75 -22.58
N ASP A 171 2.00 10.01 -22.92
CA ASP A 171 2.76 10.79 -23.90
C ASP A 171 2.69 12.31 -23.66
N ALA A 172 3.38 13.07 -24.51
CA ALA A 172 3.47 14.53 -24.40
C ALA A 172 2.13 15.24 -24.68
N ASP A 173 1.29 14.70 -25.57
CA ASP A 173 -0.01 15.31 -25.88
C ASP A 173 -0.96 15.18 -24.69
N GLU A 174 -0.89 14.06 -23.97
CA GLU A 174 -1.64 13.85 -22.74
C GLU A 174 -1.20 14.80 -21.61
N ILE A 175 0.10 15.07 -21.49
CA ILE A 175 0.64 16.07 -20.55
C ILE A 175 0.03 17.45 -20.83
N GLU A 176 0.04 17.93 -22.08
CA GLU A 176 -0.54 19.24 -22.42
C GLU A 176 -2.04 19.30 -22.11
N LYS A 177 -2.77 18.22 -22.43
CA LYS A 177 -4.20 18.12 -22.13
C LYS A 177 -4.48 18.23 -20.63
N ARG A 178 -3.65 17.58 -19.81
CA ARG A 178 -3.76 17.60 -18.34
C ARG A 178 -3.45 18.97 -17.76
N LEU A 179 -2.42 19.65 -18.26
CA LEU A 179 -2.06 21.01 -17.83
C LEU A 179 -3.12 22.05 -18.18
N ALA A 180 -3.90 21.82 -19.25
CA ALA A 180 -5.02 22.68 -19.65
C ALA A 180 -6.27 22.50 -18.77
N ALA A 181 -6.36 21.42 -17.97
CA ALA A 181 -7.50 21.20 -17.09
C ALA A 181 -7.50 22.18 -15.90
N PRO A 182 -8.68 22.53 -15.34
CA PRO A 182 -8.76 23.39 -14.17
C PRO A 182 -8.22 22.70 -12.92
N TYR A 183 -7.78 23.49 -11.94
CA TYR A 183 -7.43 22.97 -10.62
C TYR A 183 -8.67 22.46 -9.88
N VAL A 184 -8.48 21.34 -9.19
CA VAL A 184 -9.40 20.81 -8.18
C VAL A 184 -9.09 21.43 -6.81
N ALA A 185 -7.82 21.50 -6.46
CA ALA A 185 -7.30 22.14 -5.25
C ALA A 185 -5.90 22.66 -5.56
N ASP A 186 -5.77 23.95 -5.87
CA ASP A 186 -4.53 24.56 -6.34
C ASP A 186 -3.28 24.07 -5.55
N PRO A 187 -2.28 23.44 -6.20
CA PRO A 187 -2.03 23.29 -7.65
C PRO A 187 -2.51 21.96 -8.26
N LEU A 188 -3.25 21.12 -7.53
CA LEU A 188 -3.67 19.80 -7.98
C LEU A 188 -4.84 19.89 -8.97
N ARG A 189 -4.72 19.16 -10.07
CA ARG A 189 -5.79 18.87 -11.04
C ARG A 189 -6.31 17.45 -10.82
N GLU A 190 -7.35 17.07 -11.55
CA GLU A 190 -7.98 15.74 -11.41
C GLU A 190 -6.99 14.59 -11.59
N HIS A 191 -6.10 14.66 -12.58
CA HIS A 191 -5.09 13.62 -12.84
C HIS A 191 -4.01 13.50 -11.76
N ASP A 192 -3.87 14.52 -10.91
CA ASP A 192 -2.93 14.52 -9.79
C ASP A 192 -3.50 13.81 -8.56
N ILE A 193 -4.79 13.45 -8.54
CA ILE A 193 -5.50 12.96 -7.37
C ILE A 193 -6.01 11.55 -7.66
N ALA A 194 -5.63 10.58 -6.82
CA ALA A 194 -6.14 9.22 -6.91
C ALA A 194 -7.67 9.18 -6.82
N PRO A 195 -8.35 8.38 -7.67
CA PRO A 195 -9.81 8.29 -7.68
C PRO A 195 -10.32 7.62 -6.40
N ILE A 196 -11.58 7.90 -6.05
CA ILE A 196 -12.31 7.12 -5.05
C ILE A 196 -12.57 5.72 -5.62
N THR A 197 -12.14 4.68 -4.89
CA THR A 197 -12.22 3.30 -5.37
C THR A 197 -12.60 2.37 -4.23
N ASP A 198 -13.56 1.50 -4.50
CA ASP A 198 -13.82 0.32 -3.69
C ASP A 198 -13.02 -0.87 -4.22
N GLY A 199 -12.52 -1.70 -3.31
CA GLY A 199 -11.76 -2.90 -3.66
C GLY A 199 -11.27 -3.64 -2.42
N ALA A 200 -10.54 -4.73 -2.64
CA ALA A 200 -9.96 -5.54 -1.57
C ALA A 200 -8.72 -6.26 -2.09
N ALA A 201 -7.81 -6.64 -1.19
CA ALA A 201 -6.60 -7.37 -1.54
C ALA A 201 -6.28 -8.43 -0.49
N ALA A 202 -5.64 -9.51 -0.94
CA ALA A 202 -5.21 -10.60 -0.10
C ALA A 202 -3.85 -11.14 -0.55
N ILE A 203 -2.96 -11.41 0.41
CA ILE A 203 -1.63 -11.99 0.22
C ILE A 203 -1.48 -13.23 1.10
N VAL A 204 -0.89 -14.28 0.55
CA VAL A 204 -0.43 -15.43 1.33
C VAL A 204 1.08 -15.35 1.51
N LEU A 205 1.51 -15.40 2.76
CA LEU A 205 2.90 -15.53 3.17
C LEU A 205 3.18 -16.97 3.60
N ALA A 206 4.38 -17.45 3.30
CA ALA A 206 4.88 -18.74 3.77
C ALA A 206 6.38 -18.68 4.10
N THR A 207 6.80 -19.55 5.00
CA THR A 207 8.20 -19.66 5.44
C THR A 207 8.97 -20.73 4.64
N GLY A 208 10.27 -20.51 4.40
CA GLY A 208 11.24 -21.52 3.97
C GLY A 208 10.74 -22.51 2.90
N ASP A 209 10.85 -23.81 3.19
CA ASP A 209 10.46 -24.88 2.27
C ASP A 209 8.97 -24.83 1.93
N ARG A 210 8.12 -24.44 2.87
CA ARG A 210 6.68 -24.28 2.64
C ARG A 210 6.39 -23.27 1.53
N ALA A 211 7.20 -22.21 1.42
CA ALA A 211 7.05 -21.26 0.32
C ALA A 211 7.36 -21.89 -1.05
N ARG A 212 8.40 -22.72 -1.13
CA ARG A 212 8.82 -23.41 -2.37
C ARG A 212 7.85 -24.52 -2.79
N GLU A 213 7.16 -25.14 -1.82
CA GLU A 213 6.08 -26.09 -2.10
C GLU A 213 4.86 -25.41 -2.74
N LEU A 214 4.54 -24.19 -2.32
CA LEU A 214 3.33 -23.47 -2.71
C LEU A 214 3.49 -22.65 -4.00
N CYS A 215 4.70 -22.21 -4.30
CA CYS A 215 4.99 -21.38 -5.46
C CYS A 215 6.35 -21.77 -6.06
N GLU A 216 6.38 -21.99 -7.38
CA GLU A 216 7.61 -22.35 -8.10
C GLU A 216 8.68 -21.25 -8.02
N ARG A 217 8.26 -19.99 -8.08
CA ARG A 217 9.13 -18.81 -7.97
C ARG A 217 8.59 -17.82 -6.93
N PRO A 218 8.71 -18.12 -5.62
CA PRO A 218 8.22 -17.25 -4.56
C PRO A 218 8.92 -15.88 -4.60
N ALA A 219 8.22 -14.82 -4.20
CA ALA A 219 8.81 -13.51 -4.02
C ALA A 219 9.31 -13.35 -2.57
N TRP A 220 10.60 -13.52 -2.35
CA TRP A 220 11.20 -13.53 -1.01
C TRP A 220 11.28 -12.13 -0.44
N LEU A 221 10.70 -11.90 0.74
CA LEU A 221 10.80 -10.64 1.48
C LEU A 221 12.20 -10.51 2.07
N THR A 222 13.06 -9.71 1.44
CA THR A 222 14.45 -9.52 1.86
C THR A 222 14.61 -8.44 2.91
N GLY A 223 13.64 -7.53 3.03
CA GLY A 223 13.62 -6.49 4.05
C GLY A 223 12.24 -5.85 4.17
N MET A 224 11.88 -5.44 5.38
CA MET A 224 10.70 -4.61 5.67
C MET A 224 11.06 -3.61 6.77
N ALA A 225 10.73 -2.33 6.57
CA ALA A 225 10.92 -1.30 7.58
C ALA A 225 9.82 -0.25 7.54
N HIS A 226 9.24 0.03 8.70
CA HIS A 226 8.30 1.13 8.92
C HIS A 226 9.01 2.28 9.63
N ARG A 227 8.84 3.50 9.13
CA ARG A 227 9.29 4.74 9.77
C ARG A 227 8.18 5.79 9.72
N ILE A 228 8.21 6.69 10.68
CA ILE A 228 7.17 7.70 10.88
C ILE A 228 7.85 9.06 11.08
N ASP A 229 7.39 10.07 10.35
CA ASP A 229 7.74 11.46 10.59
C ASP A 229 6.87 12.09 11.69
N THR A 230 7.31 13.23 12.22
CA THR A 230 6.55 13.96 13.26
C THR A 230 5.10 14.21 12.80
N PRO A 231 4.09 14.02 13.69
CA PRO A 231 2.69 14.31 13.37
C PRO A 231 2.41 15.81 13.24
N ILE A 232 3.35 16.66 13.66
CA ILE A 232 3.23 18.12 13.60
C ILE A 232 3.45 18.56 12.15
N LEU A 233 2.38 18.70 11.38
CA LEU A 233 2.42 19.04 9.95
C LEU A 233 3.31 20.26 9.64
N GLY A 234 3.20 21.34 10.42
CA GLY A 234 3.98 22.57 10.23
C GLY A 234 5.46 22.48 10.64
N ALA A 235 5.90 21.38 11.25
CA ALA A 235 7.31 21.15 11.60
C ALA A 235 8.06 20.33 10.53
N ARG A 236 7.37 19.85 9.49
CA ARG A 236 7.95 19.02 8.43
C ARG A 236 8.40 19.87 7.25
N ASP A 237 9.51 19.48 6.64
CA ASP A 237 9.78 19.82 5.25
C ASP A 237 8.89 18.93 4.38
N LEU A 238 7.89 19.53 3.75
CA LEU A 238 6.93 18.81 2.92
C LEU A 238 7.50 18.38 1.56
N THR A 239 8.68 18.90 1.18
CA THR A 239 9.31 18.62 -0.11
C THR A 239 10.14 17.34 -0.12
N SER A 240 10.32 16.72 1.03
CA SER A 240 11.08 15.48 1.22
C SER A 240 10.31 14.47 2.09
N SER A 241 10.80 13.22 2.15
CA SER A 241 10.27 12.20 3.05
C SER A 241 11.41 11.52 3.82
N PRO A 242 11.83 12.08 4.96
CA PRO A 242 12.90 11.52 5.79
C PRO A 242 12.57 10.10 6.28
N SER A 243 11.32 9.84 6.63
CA SER A 243 10.88 8.50 7.04
C SER A 243 10.98 7.47 5.91
N ALA A 244 10.57 7.78 4.67
CA ALA A 244 10.75 6.89 3.53
C ALA A 244 12.23 6.60 3.25
N ALA A 245 13.09 7.63 3.29
CA ALA A 245 14.53 7.47 3.11
C ALA A 245 15.17 6.60 4.20
N ALA A 246 14.79 6.81 5.46
CA ALA A 246 15.26 6.00 6.58
C ALA A 246 14.77 4.54 6.52
N ALA A 247 13.55 4.30 6.03
CA ALA A 247 13.02 2.96 5.80
C ALA A 247 13.77 2.26 4.66
N ALA A 248 14.00 2.95 3.54
CA ALA A 248 14.77 2.45 2.40
C ALA A 248 16.21 2.09 2.80
N ALA A 249 16.89 2.97 3.55
CA ALA A 249 18.23 2.71 4.05
C ALA A 249 18.28 1.46 4.96
N ALA A 250 17.27 1.28 5.82
CA ALA A 250 17.18 0.14 6.72
C ALA A 250 16.99 -1.20 5.98
N VAL A 251 16.16 -1.24 4.94
CA VAL A 251 15.92 -2.48 4.18
C VAL A 251 17.03 -2.79 3.18
N ARG A 252 17.65 -1.77 2.58
CA ARG A 252 18.77 -1.95 1.64
C ARG A 252 20.05 -2.39 2.36
N ASN A 253 20.27 -1.97 3.61
CA ASN A 253 21.44 -2.36 4.40
C ASN A 253 22.79 -2.21 3.64
N GLY A 254 22.94 -1.09 2.92
CA GLY A 254 24.13 -0.79 2.11
C GLY A 254 24.11 -1.33 0.67
N ASP A 255 23.07 -2.06 0.28
CA ASP A 255 22.88 -2.49 -1.10
C ASP A 255 22.48 -1.32 -2.02
N THR A 256 23.31 -1.11 -3.04
CA THR A 256 23.16 -0.04 -4.05
C THR A 256 22.61 -0.55 -5.38
N ALA A 257 22.36 -1.85 -5.53
CA ALA A 257 21.84 -2.38 -6.77
C ALA A 257 20.39 -1.88 -7.00
N GLU A 258 20.08 -1.62 -8.26
CA GLU A 258 18.78 -1.10 -8.67
C GLU A 258 17.69 -2.16 -8.56
N PHE A 259 16.44 -1.70 -8.52
CA PHE A 259 15.25 -2.55 -8.61
C PHE A 259 14.72 -2.52 -10.03
N ASP A 260 14.23 -3.65 -10.54
CA ASP A 260 13.59 -3.71 -11.86
C ASP A 260 12.23 -3.01 -11.85
N VAL A 261 11.53 -3.11 -10.71
CA VAL A 261 10.20 -2.55 -10.47
C VAL A 261 10.11 -1.94 -9.08
N ALA A 262 9.43 -0.80 -8.98
CA ALA A 262 8.98 -0.24 -7.71
C ALA A 262 7.48 0.04 -7.73
N GLU A 263 6.73 -0.51 -6.79
CA GLU A 263 5.30 -0.27 -6.62
C GLU A 263 5.10 0.69 -5.43
N LEU A 264 4.65 1.91 -5.71
CA LEU A 264 4.58 3.02 -4.76
C LEU A 264 3.14 3.40 -4.45
N HIS A 265 2.79 3.40 -3.16
CA HIS A 265 1.51 3.92 -2.71
C HIS A 265 1.54 5.46 -2.69
N THR A 266 1.27 6.06 -3.86
CA THR A 266 1.18 7.50 -4.09
C THR A 266 -0.26 7.88 -4.42
N GLN A 267 -0.94 8.54 -3.48
CA GLN A 267 -2.31 9.02 -3.69
C GLN A 267 -2.33 10.31 -4.51
N PHE A 268 -1.19 11.01 -4.60
CA PHE A 268 -1.03 12.22 -5.39
C PHE A 268 0.21 12.15 -6.28
N SER A 269 0.16 12.79 -7.46
CA SER A 269 1.24 12.71 -8.46
C SER A 269 2.61 13.15 -7.92
N HIS A 270 2.67 14.28 -7.20
CA HIS A 270 3.92 14.82 -6.64
C HIS A 270 4.57 13.88 -5.61
N GLU A 271 3.80 13.02 -4.94
CA GLU A 271 4.35 12.05 -3.98
C GLU A 271 5.27 11.04 -4.67
N GLN A 272 5.02 10.69 -5.94
CA GLN A 272 5.92 9.81 -6.69
C GLN A 272 7.29 10.46 -6.89
N LEU A 273 7.34 11.78 -7.08
CA LEU A 273 8.59 12.52 -7.24
C LEU A 273 9.39 12.53 -5.95
N ILE A 274 8.72 12.77 -4.81
CA ILE A 274 9.33 12.72 -3.47
C ILE A 274 9.87 11.31 -3.17
N LEU A 275 9.07 10.28 -3.43
CA LEU A 275 9.44 8.90 -3.13
C LEU A 275 10.51 8.36 -4.08
N LYS A 276 10.51 8.75 -5.37
CA LYS A 276 11.59 8.36 -6.31
C LYS A 276 12.95 8.75 -5.75
N GLU A 277 13.08 9.99 -5.27
CA GLU A 277 14.31 10.47 -4.64
C GLU A 277 14.57 9.80 -3.28
N ALA A 278 13.58 9.80 -2.38
CA ALA A 278 13.75 9.28 -1.02
C ALA A 278 14.13 7.79 -0.98
N LEU A 279 13.59 6.99 -1.90
CA LEU A 279 13.86 5.55 -1.99
C LEU A 279 15.10 5.22 -2.84
N GLY A 280 15.73 6.24 -3.44
CA GLY A 280 16.91 6.11 -4.29
C GLY A 280 16.63 5.26 -5.54
N LEU A 281 15.53 5.53 -6.24
CA LEU A 281 15.16 4.80 -7.45
C LEU A 281 15.79 5.45 -8.68
N GLY A 282 16.54 4.64 -9.44
CA GLY A 282 17.17 5.05 -10.69
C GLY A 282 16.16 5.15 -11.84
N ASP A 283 16.62 5.65 -12.99
CA ASP A 283 15.79 5.81 -14.19
C ASP A 283 15.46 4.48 -14.89
N SER A 284 16.20 3.42 -14.59
CA SER A 284 15.94 2.05 -15.06
C SER A 284 14.78 1.37 -14.33
N THR A 285 14.48 1.82 -13.11
CA THR A 285 13.41 1.23 -12.28
C THR A 285 12.05 1.63 -12.85
N ARG A 286 11.25 0.63 -13.24
CA ARG A 286 9.87 0.87 -13.66
C ARG A 286 9.01 1.13 -12.43
N ILE A 287 8.50 2.35 -12.30
CA ILE A 287 7.67 2.77 -11.18
C ILE A 287 6.19 2.55 -11.53
N ASN A 288 5.45 1.89 -10.63
CA ASN A 288 4.02 1.62 -10.74
C ASN A 288 3.58 0.98 -12.08
N PRO A 289 4.23 -0.09 -12.58
CA PRO A 289 3.75 -0.78 -13.79
C PRO A 289 2.33 -1.33 -13.65
N SER A 290 1.81 -1.53 -12.43
CA SER A 290 0.39 -1.86 -12.21
C SER A 290 -0.58 -0.69 -12.50
N GLY A 291 -0.08 0.53 -12.74
CA GLY A 291 -0.86 1.77 -12.83
C GLY A 291 -0.86 2.63 -11.55
N GLY A 292 -0.42 2.09 -10.41
CA GLY A 292 -0.39 2.86 -9.16
C GLY A 292 -1.77 3.19 -8.57
N PRO A 293 -1.83 3.84 -7.39
CA PRO A 293 -3.08 4.32 -6.84
C PRO A 293 -3.78 5.40 -7.68
N LEU A 294 -3.07 6.08 -8.59
CA LEU A 294 -3.67 7.04 -9.52
C LEU A 294 -4.61 6.38 -10.54
N ALA A 295 -4.45 5.08 -10.80
CA ALA A 295 -5.39 4.30 -11.63
C ALA A 295 -6.56 3.72 -10.82
N GLY A 296 -6.33 3.38 -9.54
CA GLY A 296 -7.34 2.85 -8.62
C GLY A 296 -6.79 2.78 -7.20
N ASN A 297 -7.48 3.38 -6.23
CA ASN A 297 -7.01 3.51 -4.85
C ASN A 297 -7.99 2.92 -3.83
N PRO A 298 -8.03 1.58 -3.69
CA PRO A 298 -8.82 0.95 -2.63
C PRO A 298 -8.17 1.23 -1.29
N MET A 299 -8.55 2.34 -0.65
CA MET A 299 -7.99 2.81 0.62
C MET A 299 -7.96 1.70 1.67
N PHE A 300 -6.86 1.57 2.39
CA PHE A 300 -6.51 0.47 3.31
C PHE A 300 -6.20 -0.89 2.68
N SER A 301 -6.31 -1.03 1.35
CA SER A 301 -5.76 -2.18 0.61
C SER A 301 -4.66 -1.78 -0.36
N ALA A 302 -4.61 -0.51 -0.78
CA ALA A 302 -3.71 -0.02 -1.81
C ALA A 302 -2.23 -0.24 -1.47
N GLY A 303 -1.84 -0.12 -0.19
CA GLY A 303 -0.47 -0.44 0.24
C GLY A 303 -0.16 -1.93 0.15
N LEU A 304 -1.08 -2.80 0.59
CA LEU A 304 -0.96 -4.24 0.43
C LEU A 304 -0.87 -4.64 -1.05
N GLU A 305 -1.66 -4.00 -1.92
CA GLU A 305 -1.60 -4.21 -3.36
C GLU A 305 -0.24 -3.86 -3.95
N ARG A 306 0.43 -2.80 -3.47
CA ARG A 306 1.80 -2.49 -3.95
C ARG A 306 2.76 -3.66 -3.69
N ILE A 307 2.68 -4.26 -2.51
CA ILE A 307 3.46 -5.45 -2.16
C ILE A 307 3.06 -6.64 -3.06
N GLY A 308 1.76 -6.83 -3.29
CA GLY A 308 1.23 -7.89 -4.13
C GLY A 308 1.61 -7.79 -5.61
N PHE A 309 1.57 -6.59 -6.19
CA PHE A 309 1.98 -6.34 -7.57
C PHE A 309 3.50 -6.47 -7.75
N ALA A 310 4.29 -5.98 -6.79
CA ALA A 310 5.74 -6.19 -6.78
C ALA A 310 6.08 -7.69 -6.70
N ALA A 311 5.42 -8.43 -5.82
CA ALA A 311 5.56 -9.88 -5.73
C ALA A 311 5.13 -10.59 -7.03
N THR A 312 4.07 -10.12 -7.67
CA THR A 312 3.57 -10.69 -8.93
C THR A 312 4.59 -10.53 -10.06
N ALA A 313 5.26 -9.38 -10.15
CA ALA A 313 6.34 -9.16 -11.12
C ALA A 313 7.51 -10.15 -10.92
N ILE A 314 7.80 -10.54 -9.69
CA ILE A 314 8.80 -11.59 -9.41
C ILE A 314 8.27 -12.97 -9.77
N MET A 315 7.08 -13.32 -9.28
CA MET A 315 6.48 -14.64 -9.46
C MET A 315 6.24 -14.99 -10.94
N ASN A 316 5.94 -14.00 -11.79
CA ASN A 316 5.75 -14.20 -13.23
C ASN A 316 7.04 -14.02 -14.06
N GLY A 317 8.15 -13.65 -13.41
CA GLY A 317 9.45 -13.46 -14.03
C GLY A 317 9.65 -12.17 -14.82
N ALA A 318 8.79 -11.17 -14.63
CA ALA A 318 8.96 -9.83 -15.18
C ALA A 318 9.97 -8.96 -14.42
N ALA A 319 10.40 -9.40 -13.23
CA ALA A 319 11.42 -8.78 -12.39
C ALA A 319 12.18 -9.85 -11.58
N ASP A 320 13.43 -9.57 -11.22
CA ASP A 320 14.20 -10.33 -10.23
C ASP A 320 14.27 -9.59 -8.90
N ARG A 321 14.19 -8.27 -8.92
CA ARG A 321 14.27 -7.41 -7.73
C ARG A 321 13.17 -6.35 -7.77
N ALA A 322 12.38 -6.31 -6.71
CA ALA A 322 11.28 -5.35 -6.60
C ALA A 322 11.30 -4.61 -5.26
N LEU A 323 10.84 -3.37 -5.28
CA LEU A 323 10.53 -2.59 -4.09
C LEU A 323 9.03 -2.33 -4.03
N ALA A 324 8.46 -2.40 -2.84
CA ALA A 324 7.09 -1.99 -2.57
C ALA A 324 7.06 -0.95 -1.45
N HIS A 325 6.15 0.01 -1.58
CA HIS A 325 5.96 1.09 -0.61
C HIS A 325 4.49 1.26 -0.26
N ALA A 326 4.19 1.39 1.02
CA ALA A 326 2.88 1.74 1.55
C ALA A 326 2.97 3.02 2.41
N SER A 327 1.99 3.92 2.25
CA SER A 327 1.88 5.18 2.99
C SER A 327 0.64 5.22 3.88
N SER A 328 0.72 5.98 4.98
CA SER A 328 -0.42 6.35 5.82
C SER A 328 -0.21 7.73 6.44
N GLY A 329 -1.31 8.40 6.79
CA GLY A 329 -1.30 9.76 7.31
C GLY A 329 -1.07 10.83 6.24
N PRO A 330 -1.24 12.12 6.59
CA PRO A 330 -1.13 13.22 5.65
C PRO A 330 0.30 13.43 5.16
N ALA A 331 0.46 13.70 3.86
CA ALA A 331 1.73 14.09 3.24
C ALA A 331 2.87 13.11 3.58
N LEU A 332 2.70 11.83 3.24
CA LEU A 332 3.69 10.77 3.44
C LEU A 332 4.23 10.68 4.88
N GLN A 333 3.36 10.77 5.89
CA GLN A 333 3.81 10.78 7.30
C GLN A 333 4.38 9.43 7.75
N GLN A 334 3.70 8.33 7.41
CA GLN A 334 4.11 6.98 7.74
C GLN A 334 4.50 6.26 6.45
N ASN A 335 5.68 5.67 6.42
CA ASN A 335 6.19 4.98 5.23
C ASN A 335 6.69 3.59 5.62
N LEU A 336 6.08 2.58 5.01
CA LEU A 336 6.50 1.19 5.09
C LEU A 336 7.15 0.81 3.75
N VAL A 337 8.41 0.40 3.80
CA VAL A 337 9.16 -0.05 2.62
C VAL A 337 9.45 -1.53 2.75
N SER A 338 9.22 -2.28 1.67
CA SER A 338 9.51 -3.71 1.56
C SER A 338 10.35 -3.99 0.32
N THR A 339 11.34 -4.87 0.41
CA THR A 339 12.14 -5.33 -0.73
C THR A 339 11.87 -6.81 -0.96
N LEU A 340 11.76 -7.19 -2.24
CA LEU A 340 11.48 -8.54 -2.68
C LEU A 340 12.49 -9.00 -3.73
N GLU A 341 12.87 -10.28 -3.69
CA GLU A 341 13.79 -10.86 -4.67
C GLU A 341 13.36 -12.26 -5.12
N ALA A 342 13.69 -12.61 -6.37
CA ALA A 342 13.69 -13.98 -6.86
C ALA A 342 14.89 -14.75 -6.24
N ARG A 343 14.67 -15.98 -5.76
CA ARG A 343 15.73 -16.89 -5.31
C ARG A 343 15.50 -18.33 -5.75
#